data_AF-A0A951QP10-F1
#
_entry.id   AF-A0A951QP10-F1
#
_cell.length_a   1.000
_cell.length_b   1.000
_cell.length_c   1.000
_cell.angle_alpha   90.00
_cell.angle_beta   90.00
_cell.angle_gamma   90.00
#
_symmetry.space_group_name_H-M   'P 1'
#
loop_
_entity.id
_entity.type
_entity.pdbx_description
1 polymer ?
#
loop_
_entity_poly.entity_id
_entity_poly.type
_entity_poly.pdbx_seq_one_letter_code
_entity_poly.pdbx_strand_id
1 'polypeptide(L)' 'MNSQVNIDTFSSPSIPLTERDCRAMAELFDRGDCDEIEKDINRKLQKIYPEPCWEDDPYDFLREYL' A
#
# COMPACT_ATOMS: atom_id res chain seq x y z
N MET A 1 -23.15 33.99 6.48
CA MET A 1 -22.18 33.75 7.57
C MET A 1 -21.15 32.79 6.99
N ASN A 2 -19.95 33.31 6.73
CA ASN A 2 -18.86 32.59 6.07
C ASN A 2 -18.14 31.74 7.10
N SER A 3 -18.01 30.44 6.82
CA SER A 3 -16.96 29.62 7.42
C SER A 3 -16.32 28.83 6.29
N GLN A 4 -15.24 29.40 5.76
CA GLN A 4 -14.33 28.77 4.81
C GLN A 4 -13.81 27.47 5.45
N VAL A 5 -14.09 26.31 4.87
CA VAL A 5 -13.44 25.06 5.25
C VAL A 5 -12.03 25.11 4.67
N ASN A 6 -11.04 25.37 5.52
CA ASN A 6 -9.64 25.30 5.14
C ASN A 6 -9.23 23.82 5.08
N ILE A 7 -9.20 23.24 3.87
CA ILE A 7 -8.67 21.90 3.60
C ILE A 7 -7.22 22.02 3.17
N ASP A 8 -6.38 22.51 4.06
CA ASP A 8 -4.93 22.43 3.91
C ASP A 8 -4.40 21.39 4.90
N THR A 9 -4.87 20.14 4.76
CA THR A 9 -4.18 18.98 5.38
C THR A 9 -3.01 18.61 4.48
N PHE A 10 -2.06 19.53 4.32
CA PHE A 10 -0.78 19.19 3.74
C PHE A 10 -0.01 18.42 4.80
N SER A 11 0.26 17.14 4.53
CA SER A 11 1.27 16.40 5.30
C SER A 11 2.50 17.29 5.42
N SER A 12 3.02 17.45 6.64
CA SER A 12 4.28 18.14 6.89
C SER A 12 5.32 17.68 5.87
N PRO A 13 6.19 18.58 5.35
CA PRO A 13 7.21 18.20 4.39
C PRO A 13 7.96 16.98 4.92
N SER A 14 7.84 15.87 4.21
CA SER A 14 8.51 14.63 4.58
C SER A 14 10.00 14.96 4.73
N ILE A 15 10.58 14.64 5.89
CA ILE A 15 12.01 14.80 6.12
C ILE A 15 12.72 14.12 4.94
N PRO A 16 13.63 14.81 4.23
CA PRO A 16 14.36 14.21 3.12
C PRO A 16 15.07 12.94 3.59
N LEU A 17 14.96 11.88 2.79
CA LEU A 17 15.63 10.63 3.09
C LEU A 17 17.13 10.86 3.21
N THR A 18 17.70 10.38 4.32
CA THR A 18 19.14 10.43 4.54
C THR A 18 19.82 9.28 3.77
N GLU A 19 21.14 9.36 3.60
CA GLU A 19 21.91 8.27 3.00
C GLU A 19 21.70 6.94 3.75
N ARG A 20 21.53 7.00 5.07
CA ARG A 20 21.20 5.85 5.91
C ARG A 20 19.87 5.23 5.52
N ASP A 21 18.85 6.06 5.29
CA ASP A 21 17.52 5.59 4.91
C ASP A 21 17.55 4.93 3.54
N CYS A 22 18.27 5.53 2.58
CA CYS A 22 18.47 4.97 1.25
C CYS A 22 19.17 3.61 1.30
N ARG A 23 20.20 3.45 2.16
CA ARG A 23 20.90 2.18 2.34
C ARG A 23 20.01 1.12 2.97
N ALA A 24 19.27 1.47 4.01
CA ALA A 24 18.32 0.56 4.64
C ALA A 24 17.21 0.12 3.67
N MET A 25 16.70 1.04 2.85
CA MET A 25 15.75 0.68 1.79
C MET A 25 16.39 -0.24 0.74
N ALA A 26 17.61 0.05 0.31
CA ALA A 26 18.33 -0.82 -0.62
C ALA A 26 18.47 -2.24 -0.05
N GLU A 27 18.85 -2.39 1.23
CA GLU A 27 18.94 -3.69 1.89
C GLU A 27 17.58 -4.39 2.05
N LEU A 28 16.50 -3.63 2.27
CA LEU A 28 15.13 -4.16 2.36
C LEU A 28 14.60 -4.68 1.00
N PHE A 29 14.98 -4.03 -0.09
CA PHE A 29 14.50 -4.33 -1.44
C PHE A 29 15.49 -5.16 -2.27
N ASP A 30 16.76 -5.28 -1.88
CA ASP A 30 17.75 -6.21 -2.43
C ASP A 30 17.59 -7.62 -1.84
N ARG A 31 16.34 -8.10 -1.86
CA ARG A 31 15.98 -9.42 -1.35
C ARG A 31 15.93 -10.40 -2.50
N GLY A 32 16.90 -11.32 -2.54
CA GLY A 32 16.95 -12.39 -3.53
C GLY A 32 15.91 -13.50 -3.34
N ASP A 33 15.07 -13.42 -2.30
CA ASP A 33 14.05 -14.43 -1.97
C ASP A 33 12.62 -14.00 -2.36
N CYS A 34 12.46 -12.90 -3.09
CA CYS A 34 11.14 -12.42 -3.55
C CYS A 34 10.35 -13.51 -4.30
N ASP A 35 10.98 -14.24 -5.21
CA ASP A 35 10.33 -15.31 -5.99
C ASP A 35 9.83 -16.46 -5.10
N GLU A 36 10.56 -16.79 -4.03
CA GLU A 36 10.18 -17.86 -3.10
C GLU A 36 9.03 -17.42 -2.20
N ILE A 37 9.03 -16.15 -1.78
CA ILE A 37 7.90 -15.55 -1.05
C ILE A 37 6.65 -15.54 -1.94
N GLU A 38 6.78 -15.12 -3.20
CA GLU A 38 5.68 -15.10 -4.15
C GLU A 38 5.08 -16.50 -4.32
N LYS A 39 5.92 -17.52 -4.52
CA LYS A 39 5.47 -18.92 -4.60
C LYS A 39 4.75 -19.36 -3.32
N ASP A 40 5.27 -19.02 -2.14
CA ASP A 40 4.63 -19.40 -0.87
C ASP A 40 3.26 -18.70 -0.69
N ILE A 41 3.19 -17.42 -1.01
CA ILE A 41 1.93 -16.65 -0.99
C ILE A 41 0.92 -17.30 -1.93
N ASN A 42 1.27 -17.50 -3.21
CA ASN A 42 0.38 -18.11 -4.20
C ASN A 42 -0.09 -19.51 -3.76
N ARG A 43 0.81 -20.34 -3.23
CA ARG A 43 0.47 -21.66 -2.69
C ARG A 43 -0.54 -21.59 -1.54
N LYS A 44 -0.47 -20.55 -0.70
CA LYS A 44 -1.42 -20.35 0.40
C LYS A 44 -2.75 -19.80 -0.11
N LEU A 45 -2.74 -18.84 -1.02
CA LEU A 45 -3.95 -18.27 -1.60
C LEU A 45 -4.80 -19.33 -2.32
N GLN A 46 -4.16 -20.24 -3.06
CA GLN A 46 -4.84 -21.38 -3.71
C GLN A 46 -5.56 -22.34 -2.75
N LYS A 47 -5.25 -22.28 -1.45
CA LYS A 47 -5.91 -23.12 -0.42
C LYS A 47 -7.11 -22.41 0.23
N ILE A 48 -7.33 -21.13 -0.07
CA ILE A 48 -8.47 -20.38 0.46
C ILE A 48 -9.70 -20.74 -0.38
N TYR A 49 -10.70 -21.32 0.28
CA TYR A 49 -11.99 -21.62 -0.33
C TYR A 49 -13.13 -21.10 0.57
N PRO A 50 -14.12 -20.36 0.01
CA PRO A 50 -14.23 -19.96 -1.39
C PRO A 50 -13.12 -18.96 -1.79
N GLU A 51 -12.86 -18.87 -3.10
CA GLU A 51 -11.92 -17.90 -3.62
C GLU A 51 -12.37 -16.48 -3.22
N PRO A 52 -11.50 -15.66 -2.62
CA PRO A 52 -11.85 -14.27 -2.31
C PRO A 52 -12.15 -13.48 -3.59
N CYS A 53 -12.98 -12.45 -3.47
CA CYS A 53 -13.31 -11.55 -4.57
C CYS A 53 -12.17 -10.56 -4.86
N TRP A 54 -11.04 -11.07 -5.37
CA TRP A 54 -9.84 -10.27 -5.65
C TRP A 54 -10.03 -9.18 -6.70
N GLU A 55 -10.94 -9.41 -7.65
CA GLU A 55 -11.22 -8.52 -8.77
C GLU A 55 -12.28 -7.45 -8.45
N ASP A 56 -12.99 -7.58 -7.34
CA ASP A 56 -13.97 -6.58 -6.91
C ASP A 56 -13.21 -5.44 -6.23
N ASP A 57 -13.35 -4.21 -6.74
CA ASP A 57 -12.84 -3.03 -6.03
C ASP A 57 -13.61 -2.91 -4.71
N PRO A 58 -12.97 -3.14 -3.54
CA PRO A 58 -13.66 -3.09 -2.27
C PRO A 58 -14.17 -1.68 -1.94
N TYR A 59 -13.72 -0.67 -2.69
CA TYR A 59 -14.07 0.73 -2.56
C TYR A 59 -14.99 1.25 -3.67
N ASP A 60 -15.52 0.39 -4.55
CA ASP A 60 -16.44 0.83 -5.61
C ASP A 60 -17.65 1.63 -5.04
N PHE A 61 -18.09 1.29 -3.82
CA PHE A 61 -19.12 2.01 -3.08
C PHE A 61 -18.78 3.48 -2.79
N LEU A 62 -17.49 3.83 -2.66
CA LEU A 62 -17.05 5.20 -2.36
C LEU A 62 -17.32 6.15 -3.52
N ARG A 63 -17.49 5.64 -4.75
CA ARG A 63 -17.86 6.46 -5.91
C ARG A 63 -19.23 7.13 -5.76
N GLU A 64 -20.08 6.65 -4.86
CA GLU A 64 -21.37 7.28 -4.55
C GLU A 64 -21.26 8.46 -3.58
N TYR A 65 -20.10 8.63 -2.93
CA TYR A 65 -19.87 9.61 -1.85
C TYR A 65 -18.83 10.70 -2.20
N LEU A 66 -18.07 10.55 -3.28
CA LEU A 66 -17.04 11.48 -3.78
C LEU A 66 -17.50 12.18 -5.07
#